data_AF-A0A961CAE8-F1
#
_entry.id   AF-A0A961CAE8-F1
#
_cell.length_a   1.000
_cell.length_b   1.000
_cell.length_c   1.000
_cell.angle_alpha   90.00
_cell.angle_beta   90.00
_cell.angle_gamma   90.00
#
_symmetry.space_group_name_H-M   'P 1'
#
loop_
_entity.id
_entity.type
_entity.pdbx_description
1 polymer ?
#
loop_
_entity_poly.entity_id
_entity_poly.type
_entity_poly.pdbx_seq_one_letter_code
_entity_poly.pdbx_strand_id
1 'polypeptide(L)' 'MADDRELISADDLDLMTPDERARAFDEHLVADLDEVPPEFRARIVETARRLSAELPTAPPR' A
#
# COMPACT_ATOMS: atom_id res chain seq x y z
N MET A 1 0.03 10.33 -14.79
CA MET A 1 0.81 9.30 -15.49
C MET A 1 0.62 8.04 -14.67
N ALA A 2 -0.06 7.02 -15.20
CA ALA A 2 -0.09 5.72 -14.52
C ALA A 2 1.25 5.07 -14.84
N ASP A 3 2.24 5.30 -13.97
CA ASP A 3 3.55 4.67 -14.11
C ASP A 3 3.37 3.15 -14.06
N ASP A 4 3.96 2.46 -15.05
CA ASP A 4 4.22 1.02 -15.06
C ASP A 4 5.12 0.68 -13.86
N ARG A 5 4.56 0.69 -12.65
CA ARG A 5 5.26 0.21 -11.47
C ARG A 5 5.37 -1.30 -11.60
N GLU A 6 6.59 -1.77 -11.79
CA GLU A 6 6.92 -3.18 -11.85
C GLU A 6 6.37 -3.90 -10.61
N LEU A 7 5.62 -4.98 -10.85
CA LEU A 7 5.03 -5.76 -9.78
C LEU A 7 6.07 -6.74 -9.26
N ILE A 8 6.60 -6.47 -8.06
CA ILE A 8 7.56 -7.34 -7.40
C ILE A 8 6.79 -8.54 -6.81
N SER A 9 7.08 -9.75 -7.31
CA SER A 9 6.45 -10.97 -6.81
C SER A 9 7.08 -11.43 -5.49
N ALA A 10 6.42 -12.39 -4.82
CA ALA A 10 6.99 -13.01 -3.61
C ALA A 10 8.31 -13.74 -3.92
N ASP A 11 8.39 -14.41 -5.07
CA ASP A 11 9.60 -15.11 -5.50
C ASP A 11 10.76 -14.12 -5.74
N ASP A 12 10.46 -12.92 -6.26
CA ASP A 12 11.47 -11.87 -6.44
C ASP A 12 12.00 -11.36 -5.10
N LEU A 13 11.12 -11.18 -4.10
CA LEU A 13 11.51 -10.76 -2.76
C LEU A 13 12.40 -11.80 -2.04
N ASP A 14 12.21 -13.09 -2.31
CA ASP A 14 13.01 -14.17 -1.74
C ASP A 14 14.44 -14.20 -2.30
N LEU A 15 14.64 -13.69 -3.51
CA LEU A 15 15.96 -13.55 -4.14
C LEU A 15 16.72 -12.29 -3.70
N MET A 16 16.02 -11.32 -3.11
CA MET A 16 16.61 -10.06 -2.65
C MET A 16 17.28 -10.19 -1.28
N THR A 17 18.42 -9.53 -1.13
CA THR A 17 19.02 -9.29 0.17
C THR A 17 18.13 -8.37 1.04
N PRO A 18 18.32 -8.34 2.37
CA PRO A 18 17.54 -7.45 3.23
C PRO A 18 17.59 -5.98 2.83
N ASP A 19 18.74 -5.48 2.40
CA ASP A 19 18.93 -4.07 1.99
C ASP A 19 18.25 -3.79 0.64
N GLU A 20 18.31 -4.72 -0.30
CA GLU A 20 17.60 -4.61 -1.58
C GLU A 20 16.08 -4.60 -1.39
N ARG A 21 15.57 -5.45 -0.48
CA ARG A 21 14.14 -5.40 -0.12
C ARG A 21 13.75 -4.07 0.49
N ALA A 22 14.52 -3.57 1.45
CA ALA A 22 14.22 -2.30 2.11
C ALA A 22 14.13 -1.16 1.08
N ARG A 23 15.10 -1.12 0.16
CA ARG A 23 15.11 -0.15 -0.94
C ARG A 23 13.92 -0.32 -1.89
N ALA A 24 13.58 -1.56 -2.26
CA ALA A 24 12.43 -1.83 -3.11
C ALA A 24 11.11 -1.39 -2.44
N PHE A 25 10.96 -1.60 -1.14
CA PHE A 25 9.80 -1.07 -0.41
C PHE A 25 9.78 0.46 -0.39
N ASP A 26 10.91 1.12 -0.10
CA ASP A 26 10.98 2.59 -0.09
C ASP A 26 10.63 3.19 -1.47
N GLU A 27 11.06 2.55 -2.56
CA GLU A 27 10.78 3.01 -3.93
C GLU A 27 9.32 2.80 -4.35
N HIS A 28 8.65 1.77 -3.82
CA HIS A 28 7.28 1.40 -4.22
C HIS A 28 6.20 1.80 -3.19
N LEU A 29 6.58 2.24 -2.00
CA LEU A 29 5.65 2.66 -0.94
C LEU A 29 5.09 4.05 -1.25
N VAL A 30 3.77 4.12 -1.39
CA VAL A 30 3.06 5.40 -1.44
C VAL A 30 2.84 5.91 -0.01
N ALA A 31 3.58 6.95 0.37
CA ALA A 31 3.44 7.60 1.66
C ALA A 31 2.33 8.66 1.69
N ASP A 32 1.93 9.20 0.52
CA ASP A 32 0.88 10.20 0.38
C ASP A 32 -0.24 9.74 -0.56
N LEU A 33 -1.48 9.73 -0.06
CA LEU A 33 -2.67 9.35 -0.82
C LEU A 33 -3.06 10.36 -1.92
N ASP A 34 -2.50 11.56 -1.93
CA ASP A 34 -2.69 12.51 -3.03
C ASP A 34 -1.83 12.16 -4.26
N GLU A 35 -0.83 11.29 -4.12
CA GLU A 35 0.02 10.81 -5.23
C GLU A 35 -0.62 9.69 -6.05
N VAL A 36 -1.69 9.07 -5.55
CA VAL A 36 -2.40 8.00 -6.26
C VAL A 36 -3.53 8.55 -7.15
N PRO A 37 -3.88 7.85 -8.23
CA PRO A 37 -5.01 8.22 -9.08
C PRO A 37 -6.32 8.40 -8.26
N PRO A 38 -7.14 9.42 -8.56
CA PRO A 38 -8.34 9.74 -7.77
C PRO A 38 -9.31 8.56 -7.60
N GLU A 39 -9.50 7.75 -8.63
CA GLU A 39 -10.38 6.57 -8.59
C GLU A 39 -9.84 5.49 -7.65
N PHE A 40 -8.52 5.28 -7.63
CA PHE A 40 -7.89 4.33 -6.73
C PHE A 40 -7.99 4.80 -5.28
N ARG A 41 -7.74 6.10 -5.04
CA ARG A 41 -7.94 6.73 -3.73
C ARG A 41 -9.38 6.54 -3.22
N ALA A 42 -10.38 6.76 -4.08
CA ALA A 42 -11.78 6.58 -3.71
C ALA A 42 -12.07 5.15 -3.23
N ARG A 43 -11.53 4.13 -3.91
CA ARG A 43 -11.68 2.72 -3.51
C ARG A 43 -11.00 2.41 -2.17
N ILE A 44 -9.83 2.99 -1.90
CA ILE A 44 -9.15 2.86 -0.60
C ILE A 44 -10.03 3.43 0.50
N VAL A 45 -10.53 4.66 0.33
CA VAL A 45 -11.36 5.36 1.33
C VAL A 45 -12.66 4.60 1.59
N GLU A 46 -13.32 4.10 0.53
CA GLU A 46 -14.53 3.28 0.67
C GLU A 46 -14.27 2.01 1.48
N THR A 47 -13.18 1.30 1.16
CA THR A 47 -12.79 0.08 1.87
C THR A 47 -12.49 0.38 3.34
N ALA A 48 -11.76 1.45 3.63
CA ALA A 48 -11.45 1.87 4.99
C ALA A 48 -12.72 2.19 5.79
N ARG A 49 -13.68 2.89 5.19
CA ARG A 49 -14.99 3.19 5.82
C ARG A 49 -15.76 1.91 6.13
N ARG A 50 -15.83 0.98 5.18
CA ARG A 50 -16.49 -0.32 5.36
C ARG A 50 -15.86 -1.09 6.53
N LEU A 51 -14.54 -1.23 6.54
CA LEU A 51 -13.83 -1.93 7.61
C LEU A 51 -14.00 -1.25 8.96
N SER A 52 -13.97 0.09 9.01
CA SER A 52 -14.20 0.83 10.25
C SER A 52 -15.61 0.63 10.82
N ALA A 53 -16.60 0.34 9.99
CA ALA A 53 -17.96 0.03 10.44
C ALA A 53 -18.12 -1.44 10.89
N GLU A 54 -17.31 -2.35 10.36
CA GLU A 54 -17.31 -3.77 10.69
C GLU A 54 -16.47 -4.08 11.95
N LEU A 55 -15.45 -3.26 12.25
CA LEU A 55 -14.57 -3.48 13.38
C LEU A 55 -15.23 -2.99 14.69
N PRO A 56 -15.26 -3.81 15.76
CA PRO A 56 -15.63 -3.32 17.08
C PRO A 56 -14.65 -2.22 17.47
N THR A 57 -15.17 -1.05 17.89
CA THR A 57 -14.34 0.05 18.36
C THR A 57 -13.43 -0.44 19.49
N ALA A 58 -12.13 -0.53 19.22
CA ALA A 58 -11.15 -0.82 20.25
C ALA A 58 -11.23 0.29 21.32
N PRO A 59 -11.09 -0.05 22.62
CA PRO A 59 -11.03 0.97 23.65
C PRO A 59 -9.85 1.93 23.35
N PRO A 60 -10.01 3.24 23.61
CA PRO A 60 -8.93 4.19 23.44
C PRO A 60 -7.73 3.76 24.31
N ARG A 61 -6.53 3.78 23.72
CA ARG A 61 -5.25 3.55 24.43
C ARG A 61 -4.86 4.75 25.28
#